data_AF-A0ABD5WIK9-F1
#
_entry.id   AF-A0ABD5WIK9-F1
#
_cell.length_a   1.000
_cell.length_b   1.000
_cell.length_c   1.000
_cell.angle_alpha   90.00
_cell.angle_beta   90.00
_cell.angle_gamma   90.00
#
_symmetry.space_group_name_H-M   'P 1'
#
loop_
_entity.id
_entity.type
_entity.pdbx_description
1 polymer ?
#
loop_
_entity_poly.entity_id
_entity_poly.type
_entity_poly.pdbx_seq_one_letter_code
_entity_poly.pdbx_strand_id
1 'polypeptide(L)'
;MTLPTTDDAQLRTSDTEEEMWDLVEGGDPAEARRTYPSGWLWLTGEESVRTLLVALLDADTDARYGVDDLASRSDLDESAVEEAIDALISLGVLVADEGAYRINDHAIVYHAAGELSAAVEATGAPDDETGLEYLARLESVRLMLDALLEADPGQSLTQEDVHLLTGVSRKRVWLHVEKLVDLGVVEESGDEYVVGASNSVIRLVQSLDAAVVGATLAPSHP
;
A
#
# COMPACT_ATOMS: atom_id res chain seq x y z
N MET A 1 -12.77 2.32 -14.35
CA MET A 1 -13.50 2.62 -13.10
C MET A 1 -12.47 3.19 -12.17
N THR A 2 -12.67 4.44 -11.77
CA THR A 2 -11.85 5.12 -10.76
C THR A 2 -12.14 4.46 -9.42
N LEU A 3 -11.11 4.26 -8.59
CA LEU A 3 -11.30 3.79 -7.22
C LEU A 3 -12.21 4.78 -6.47
N PRO A 4 -13.04 4.31 -5.52
CA PRO A 4 -13.70 5.24 -4.60
C PRO A 4 -12.63 6.11 -3.95
N THR A 5 -12.88 7.41 -3.90
CA THR A 5 -12.04 8.38 -3.19
C THR A 5 -11.94 7.97 -1.73
N THR A 6 -10.81 8.29 -1.08
CA THR A 6 -10.44 7.92 0.30
C THR A 6 -11.51 8.18 1.37
N ASP A 7 -12.51 9.03 1.08
CA ASP A 7 -13.60 9.42 1.98
C ASP A 7 -14.78 8.42 2.07
N ASP A 8 -14.99 7.54 1.08
CA ASP A 8 -16.18 6.67 1.02
C ASP A 8 -15.90 5.19 1.33
N ALA A 9 -14.63 4.78 1.40
CA ALA A 9 -14.26 3.38 1.59
C ALA A 9 -14.16 3.01 3.07
N GLN A 10 -14.91 1.97 3.48
CA GLN A 10 -14.82 1.42 4.83
C GLN A 10 -13.62 0.46 4.89
N LEU A 11 -12.60 0.78 5.69
CA LEU A 11 -11.42 -0.06 5.82
C LEU A 11 -11.78 -1.49 6.25
N ARG A 12 -11.02 -2.44 5.73
CA ARG A 12 -11.08 -3.84 6.14
C ARG A 12 -10.48 -4.00 7.53
N THR A 13 -11.30 -4.49 8.43
CA THR A 13 -11.00 -4.82 9.82
C THR A 13 -11.59 -6.19 10.12
N SER A 14 -11.34 -6.74 11.31
CA SER A 14 -11.98 -8.00 11.74
C SER A 14 -13.51 -7.96 11.70
N ASP A 15 -14.11 -6.77 11.82
CA ASP A 15 -15.56 -6.60 11.87
C ASP A 15 -16.19 -6.47 10.48
N THR A 16 -15.39 -6.07 9.46
CA THR A 16 -15.85 -5.78 8.10
C THR A 16 -15.39 -6.81 7.07
N GLU A 17 -14.53 -7.75 7.46
CA GLU A 17 -14.02 -8.81 6.60
C GLU A 17 -15.13 -9.74 6.08
N GLU A 18 -16.11 -10.10 6.93
CA GLU A 18 -17.25 -10.94 6.52
C GLU A 18 -18.08 -10.25 5.43
N GLU A 19 -18.35 -8.94 5.59
CA GLU A 19 -19.08 -8.14 4.60
C GLU A 19 -18.34 -8.05 3.25
N MET A 20 -17.00 -8.00 3.28
CA MET A 20 -16.19 -8.07 2.06
C MET A 20 -16.37 -9.42 1.36
N TRP A 21 -16.31 -10.54 2.09
CA TRP A 21 -16.46 -11.86 1.49
C TRP A 21 -17.88 -12.12 0.97
N ASP A 22 -18.91 -11.56 1.60
CA ASP A 22 -20.28 -11.57 1.08
C ASP A 22 -20.38 -10.94 -0.32
N LEU A 23 -19.59 -9.89 -0.61
CA LEU A 23 -19.53 -9.29 -1.96
C LEU A 23 -18.89 -10.23 -2.99
N VAL A 24 -17.96 -11.09 -2.57
CA VAL A 24 -17.29 -12.05 -3.45
C VAL A 24 -18.22 -13.17 -3.89
N GLU A 25 -19.13 -13.61 -3.03
CA GLU A 25 -20.12 -14.65 -3.37
C GLU A 25 -20.99 -14.26 -4.59
N GLY A 26 -21.13 -12.95 -4.85
CA GLY A 26 -21.84 -12.39 -5.99
C GLY A 26 -20.98 -11.62 -7.01
N GLY A 27 -19.65 -11.54 -6.83
CA GLY A 27 -18.81 -10.54 -7.48
C GLY A 27 -17.35 -10.94 -7.73
N ASP A 28 -16.51 -9.95 -8.07
CA ASP A 28 -15.07 -10.10 -8.29
C ASP A 28 -14.31 -9.82 -6.98
N PRO A 29 -13.45 -10.74 -6.46
CA PRO A 29 -12.62 -10.49 -5.28
C PRO A 29 -11.84 -9.18 -5.34
N ALA A 30 -11.39 -8.77 -6.54
CA ALA A 30 -10.68 -7.50 -6.69
C ALA A 30 -11.59 -6.29 -6.43
N GLU A 31 -12.88 -6.37 -6.78
CA GLU A 31 -13.85 -5.31 -6.49
C GLU A 31 -14.17 -5.26 -4.99
N ALA A 32 -14.40 -6.42 -4.37
CA ALA A 32 -14.65 -6.51 -2.93
C ALA A 32 -13.49 -5.90 -2.11
N ARG A 33 -12.23 -6.23 -2.46
CA ARG A 33 -11.02 -5.66 -1.83
C ARG A 33 -10.86 -4.15 -2.05
N ARG A 34 -11.45 -3.57 -3.10
CA ARG A 34 -11.46 -2.11 -3.29
C ARG A 34 -12.55 -1.43 -2.49
N THR A 35 -13.69 -2.10 -2.31
CA THR A 35 -14.80 -1.61 -1.49
C THR A 35 -14.44 -1.63 -0.01
N TYR A 36 -13.74 -2.69 0.43
CA TYR A 36 -13.19 -2.84 1.77
C TYR A 36 -11.66 -2.95 1.69
N PRO A 37 -10.95 -1.83 1.47
CA PRO A 37 -9.50 -1.87 1.35
C PRO A 37 -8.85 -2.15 2.70
N SER A 38 -7.80 -2.96 2.69
CA SER A 38 -6.83 -2.96 3.78
C SER A 38 -6.17 -1.58 3.92
N GLY A 39 -5.46 -1.33 5.01
CA GLY A 39 -4.63 -0.14 5.13
C GLY A 39 -3.58 -0.05 4.01
N TRP A 40 -3.02 -1.18 3.58
CA TRP A 40 -2.13 -1.24 2.40
C TRP A 40 -2.82 -0.76 1.12
N LEU A 41 -4.02 -1.29 0.81
CA LEU A 41 -4.75 -0.89 -0.40
C LEU A 41 -5.30 0.52 -0.32
N TRP A 42 -5.66 1.00 0.87
CA TRP A 42 -6.12 2.37 1.07
C TRP A 42 -4.98 3.36 0.77
N LEU A 43 -3.81 3.15 1.39
CA LEU A 43 -2.65 4.04 1.23
C LEU A 43 -2.09 4.01 -0.19
N THR A 44 -2.09 2.83 -0.81
CA THR A 44 -1.48 2.66 -2.14
C THR A 44 -2.50 2.76 -3.28
N GLY A 45 -3.79 2.87 -2.99
CA GLY A 45 -4.89 2.85 -3.95
C GLY A 45 -4.86 4.08 -4.85
N GLU A 46 -4.94 5.24 -4.22
CA GLU A 46 -4.91 6.55 -4.87
C GLU A 46 -3.49 6.92 -5.32
N GLU A 47 -3.35 7.34 -6.57
CA GLU A 47 -2.05 7.63 -7.17
C GLU A 47 -1.40 8.88 -6.61
N SER A 48 -2.15 9.96 -6.41
CA SER A 48 -1.69 11.20 -5.80
C SER A 48 -1.12 10.96 -4.39
N VAL A 49 -1.86 10.27 -3.52
CA VAL A 49 -1.44 9.92 -2.15
C VAL A 49 -0.15 9.12 -2.17
N ARG A 50 -0.11 8.04 -2.97
CA ARG A 50 1.07 7.17 -3.08
C ARG A 50 2.29 7.93 -3.61
N THR A 51 2.14 8.70 -4.70
CA THR A 51 3.23 9.42 -5.34
C THR A 51 3.77 10.52 -4.42
N LEU A 52 2.89 11.26 -3.73
CA LEU A 52 3.32 12.26 -2.76
C LEU A 52 4.03 11.62 -1.58
N LEU A 53 3.53 10.52 -1.02
CA LEU A 53 4.20 9.79 0.06
C LEU A 53 5.62 9.37 -0.34
N VAL A 54 5.79 8.78 -1.53
CA VAL A 54 7.12 8.40 -2.05
C VAL A 54 8.05 9.62 -2.11
N ALA A 55 7.59 10.74 -2.65
CA ALA A 55 8.39 11.96 -2.75
C ALA A 55 8.80 12.54 -1.37
N LEU A 56 8.02 12.28 -0.33
CA LEU A 56 8.29 12.68 1.05
C LEU A 56 9.28 11.75 1.78
N LEU A 57 9.40 10.49 1.38
CA LEU A 57 10.38 9.56 1.97
C LEU A 57 11.83 10.03 1.72
N ASP A 58 12.06 10.73 0.60
CA ASP A 58 13.36 11.32 0.22
C ASP A 58 13.48 12.83 0.56
N ALA A 59 12.54 13.36 1.35
CA ALA A 59 12.48 14.77 1.68
C ALA A 59 13.16 15.11 3.01
N ASP A 60 13.61 16.37 3.13
CA ASP A 60 14.14 16.91 4.38
C ASP A 60 12.99 17.12 5.36
N THR A 61 13.01 16.42 6.49
CA THR A 61 11.97 16.46 7.52
C THR A 61 11.95 17.75 8.34
N ASP A 62 13.05 18.52 8.34
CA ASP A 62 13.14 19.81 9.03
C ASP A 62 12.63 20.98 8.18
N ALA A 63 12.42 20.75 6.88
CA ALA A 63 11.94 21.77 5.95
C ALA A 63 10.43 22.01 6.04
N ARG A 64 10.01 23.18 5.55
CA ARG A 64 8.62 23.57 5.34
C ARG A 64 8.36 23.60 3.83
N TYR A 65 7.28 22.96 3.39
CA TYR A 65 6.93 22.83 1.98
C TYR A 65 5.61 23.54 1.68
N GLY A 66 5.60 24.39 0.66
CA GLY A 66 4.36 24.83 0.02
C GLY A 66 3.75 23.74 -0.86
N VAL A 67 2.52 23.96 -1.33
CA VAL A 67 1.87 23.08 -2.32
C VAL A 67 2.68 23.03 -3.62
N ASP A 68 3.25 24.16 -4.05
CA ASP A 68 4.09 24.27 -5.23
C ASP A 68 5.42 23.51 -5.08
N ASP A 69 6.03 23.55 -3.89
CA ASP A 69 7.22 22.73 -3.59
C ASP A 69 6.90 21.24 -3.69
N LEU A 70 5.77 20.79 -3.12
CA LEU A 70 5.34 19.40 -3.12
C LEU A 70 4.94 18.91 -4.52
N ALA A 71 4.25 19.74 -5.30
CA ALA A 71 3.94 19.49 -6.72
C ALA A 71 5.21 19.30 -7.54
N SER A 72 6.18 20.21 -7.40
CA SER A 72 7.45 20.10 -8.12
C SER A 72 8.25 18.86 -7.75
N ARG A 73 8.14 18.36 -6.51
CA ARG A 73 8.86 17.18 -6.04
C ARG A 73 8.20 15.87 -6.46
N SER A 74 6.88 15.85 -6.55
CA SER A 74 6.09 14.66 -6.85
C SER A 74 5.72 14.52 -8.33
N ASP A 75 5.97 15.55 -9.15
CA ASP A 75 5.49 15.66 -10.54
C ASP A 75 3.95 15.56 -10.65
N LEU A 76 3.25 15.91 -9.56
CA LEU A 76 1.80 16.04 -9.50
C LEU A 76 1.39 17.49 -9.77
N ASP A 77 0.17 17.70 -10.25
CA ASP A 77 -0.43 19.03 -10.25
C ASP A 77 -0.86 19.46 -8.85
N GLU A 78 -0.97 20.77 -8.62
CA GLU A 78 -1.29 21.34 -7.30
C GLU A 78 -2.62 20.81 -6.72
N SER A 79 -3.63 20.55 -7.56
CA SER A 79 -4.92 20.03 -7.09
C SER A 79 -4.79 18.59 -6.60
N ALA A 80 -4.07 17.74 -7.33
CA ALA A 80 -3.77 16.38 -6.88
C ALA A 80 -2.91 16.37 -5.60
N VAL A 81 -2.02 17.34 -5.43
CA VAL A 81 -1.23 17.51 -4.20
C VAL A 81 -2.11 17.92 -3.03
N GLU A 82 -3.03 18.87 -3.20
CA GLU A 82 -3.96 19.29 -2.14
C GLU A 82 -4.80 18.11 -1.62
N GLU A 83 -5.37 17.30 -2.52
CA GLU A 83 -6.12 16.09 -2.16
C GLU A 83 -5.24 15.08 -1.39
N ALA A 84 -4.02 14.85 -1.87
CA ALA A 84 -3.07 13.94 -1.22
C ALA A 84 -2.60 14.44 0.15
N ILE A 85 -2.46 15.75 0.32
CA ILE A 85 -2.09 16.37 1.61
C ILE A 85 -3.15 16.07 2.66
N ASP A 86 -4.43 16.20 2.35
CA ASP A 86 -5.51 15.96 3.31
C ASP A 86 -5.50 14.50 3.80
N ALA A 87 -5.28 13.55 2.88
CA ALA A 87 -5.12 12.14 3.23
C ALA A 87 -3.89 11.88 4.11
N LEU A 88 -2.74 12.47 3.76
CA LEU A 88 -1.49 12.30 4.52
C LEU A 88 -1.49 13.03 5.87
N ILE A 89 -2.23 14.13 6.01
CA ILE A 89 -2.51 14.77 7.31
C ILE A 89 -3.38 13.84 8.16
N SER A 90 -4.40 13.23 7.58
CA SER A 90 -5.28 12.28 8.28
C SER A 90 -4.51 11.05 8.78
N LEU A 91 -3.47 10.63 8.07
CA LEU A 91 -2.53 9.59 8.50
C LEU A 91 -1.45 10.10 9.47
N GLY A 92 -1.44 11.40 9.77
CA GLY A 92 -0.44 12.06 10.61
C GLY A 92 0.95 12.17 9.98
N VAL A 93 1.12 11.84 8.69
CA VAL A 93 2.40 11.93 7.94
C VAL A 93 2.81 13.38 7.72
N LEU A 94 1.83 14.24 7.42
CA LEU A 94 2.02 15.69 7.28
C LEU A 94 1.34 16.45 8.41
N VAL A 95 1.89 17.62 8.74
CA VAL A 95 1.29 18.58 9.67
C VAL A 95 1.32 19.96 9.03
N ALA A 96 0.19 20.67 9.10
CA ALA A 96 0.11 22.06 8.67
C ALA A 96 0.87 22.96 9.67
N ASP A 97 1.77 23.81 9.16
CA ASP A 97 2.61 24.73 9.93
C ASP A 97 2.68 26.09 9.22
N GLU A 98 1.98 27.09 9.76
CA GLU A 98 2.05 28.51 9.33
C GLU A 98 1.87 28.74 7.81
N GLY A 99 0.92 28.05 7.17
CA GLY A 99 0.65 28.18 5.73
C GLY A 99 1.57 27.36 4.83
N ALA A 100 2.34 26.44 5.42
CA ALA A 100 3.11 25.41 4.76
C ALA A 100 2.83 24.04 5.43
N TYR A 101 3.51 23.00 4.96
CA TYR A 101 3.42 21.65 5.49
C TYR A 101 4.80 21.14 5.93
N ARG A 102 4.81 20.36 7.00
CA ARG A 102 6.00 19.68 7.51
C ARG A 102 5.76 18.19 7.57
N ILE A 103 6.83 17.42 7.36
CA ILE A 103 6.82 15.99 7.58
C ILE A 103 6.85 15.74 9.09
N ASN A 104 5.94 14.90 9.56
CA ASN A 104 5.97 14.39 10.92
C ASN A 104 6.88 13.15 10.95
N ASP A 105 8.13 13.36 11.30
CA ASP A 105 9.15 12.31 11.46
C ASP A 105 8.91 11.39 12.68
N HIS A 106 7.77 11.53 13.37
CA HIS A 106 7.30 10.61 14.40
C HIS A 106 6.05 9.82 13.96
N ALA A 107 5.55 10.06 12.74
CA ALA A 107 4.39 9.35 12.22
C ALA A 107 4.72 7.87 11.98
N ILE A 108 3.94 6.99 12.60
CA ILE A 108 4.12 5.53 12.48
C ILE A 108 3.99 5.11 11.00
N VAL A 109 3.05 5.69 10.27
CA VAL A 109 2.84 5.41 8.83
C VAL A 109 4.07 5.83 8.00
N TYR A 110 4.65 7.00 8.28
CA TYR A 110 5.85 7.48 7.57
C TYR A 110 7.04 6.54 7.79
N HIS A 111 7.30 6.15 9.04
CA HIS A 111 8.36 5.19 9.35
C HIS A 111 8.14 3.82 8.73
N ALA A 112 6.92 3.27 8.85
CA ALA A 112 6.61 1.96 8.27
C ALA A 112 6.77 1.95 6.74
N ALA A 113 6.38 3.04 6.06
CA ALA A 113 6.58 3.21 4.63
C ALA A 113 8.08 3.30 4.26
N GLY A 114 8.87 4.06 5.04
CA GLY A 114 10.31 4.17 4.84
C GLY A 114 11.06 2.86 5.07
N GLU A 115 10.73 2.12 6.13
CA GLU A 115 11.31 0.81 6.41
C GLU A 115 10.96 -0.21 5.32
N LEU A 116 9.70 -0.21 4.85
CA LEU A 116 9.28 -1.05 3.73
C LEU A 116 10.07 -0.70 2.46
N SER A 117 10.19 0.59 2.11
CA SER A 117 10.94 1.02 0.92
C SER A 117 12.39 0.53 0.98
N ALA A 118 13.07 0.78 2.11
CA ALA A 118 14.46 0.36 2.31
C ALA A 118 14.63 -1.17 2.25
N ALA A 119 13.67 -1.93 2.77
CA ALA A 119 13.72 -3.40 2.72
C ALA A 119 13.56 -3.95 1.31
N VAL A 120 12.74 -3.31 0.46
CA VAL A 120 12.59 -3.68 -0.96
C VAL A 120 13.85 -3.29 -1.73
N GLU A 121 14.41 -2.11 -1.51
CA GLU A 121 15.67 -1.69 -2.13
C GLU A 121 16.83 -2.62 -1.77
N ALA A 122 16.87 -3.12 -0.54
CA ALA A 122 17.86 -4.08 -0.08
C ALA A 122 17.81 -5.45 -0.80
N THR A 123 16.72 -5.79 -1.49
CA THR A 123 16.68 -7.00 -2.33
C THR A 123 17.43 -6.81 -3.65
N GLY A 124 17.69 -5.57 -4.06
CA GLY A 124 18.26 -5.23 -5.36
C GLY A 124 17.29 -5.44 -6.53
N ALA A 125 16.00 -5.67 -6.25
CA ALA A 125 14.97 -5.81 -7.28
C ALA A 125 14.57 -4.48 -7.97
N PRO A 126 14.51 -3.33 -7.28
CA PRO A 126 14.28 -2.05 -7.96
C PRO A 126 15.59 -1.50 -8.56
N ASP A 127 15.62 -1.28 -9.88
CA ASP A 127 16.79 -0.72 -10.57
C ASP A 127 16.79 0.82 -10.63
N ASP A 128 15.62 1.45 -10.82
CA ASP A 128 15.45 2.90 -11.08
C ASP A 128 14.25 3.52 -10.32
N GLU A 129 13.62 2.79 -9.40
CA GLU A 129 12.43 3.22 -8.65
C GLU A 129 12.71 3.11 -7.14
N THR A 130 12.04 3.90 -6.31
CA THR A 130 12.10 3.68 -4.85
C THR A 130 11.41 2.37 -4.48
N GLY A 131 11.75 1.77 -3.34
CA GLY A 131 11.20 0.48 -2.94
C GLY A 131 9.67 0.47 -2.80
N LEU A 132 9.09 1.52 -2.22
CA LEU A 132 7.64 1.65 -2.10
C LEU A 132 6.96 1.85 -3.47
N GLU A 133 7.52 2.70 -4.33
CA GLU A 133 7.03 2.89 -5.70
C GLU A 133 7.04 1.57 -6.48
N TYR A 134 8.15 0.82 -6.38
CA TYR A 134 8.30 -0.48 -6.99
C TYR A 134 7.14 -1.39 -6.59
N LEU A 135 6.82 -1.56 -5.31
CA LEU A 135 5.69 -2.41 -4.88
C LEU A 135 4.33 -1.91 -5.36
N ALA A 136 4.10 -0.60 -5.25
CA ALA A 136 2.76 -0.04 -5.31
C ALA A 136 2.35 0.46 -6.71
N ARG A 137 3.28 0.57 -7.67
CA ARG A 137 2.98 1.03 -9.04
C ARG A 137 1.98 0.17 -9.77
N LEU A 138 2.10 -1.16 -9.67
CA LEU A 138 1.24 -2.10 -10.39
C LEU A 138 0.07 -2.53 -9.53
N GLU A 139 -1.17 -2.27 -10.00
CA GLU A 139 -2.39 -2.66 -9.29
C GLU A 139 -2.47 -4.17 -9.01
N SER A 140 -2.06 -5.01 -9.97
CA SER A 140 -1.98 -6.46 -9.80
C SER A 140 -1.07 -6.85 -8.64
N VAL A 141 0.08 -6.18 -8.48
CA VAL A 141 1.02 -6.44 -7.39
C VAL A 141 0.42 -5.99 -6.06
N ARG A 142 -0.24 -4.81 -6.03
CA ARG A 142 -0.94 -4.33 -4.84
C ARG A 142 -2.02 -5.31 -4.35
N LEU A 143 -2.87 -5.79 -5.27
CA LEU A 143 -3.93 -6.77 -4.96
C LEU A 143 -3.37 -8.12 -4.55
N MET A 144 -2.27 -8.57 -5.17
CA MET A 144 -1.61 -9.81 -4.78
C MET A 144 -0.99 -9.71 -3.38
N LEU A 145 -0.29 -8.62 -3.07
CA LEU A 145 0.23 -8.36 -1.73
C LEU A 145 -0.88 -8.26 -0.70
N ASP A 146 -1.96 -7.57 -1.04
CA ASP A 146 -3.13 -7.43 -0.18
C ASP A 146 -3.76 -8.78 0.20
N ALA A 147 -3.90 -9.69 -0.75
CA ALA A 147 -4.42 -11.04 -0.47
C ALA A 147 -3.45 -11.87 0.39
N LEU A 148 -2.15 -11.62 0.25
CA LEU A 148 -1.14 -12.32 1.04
C LEU A 148 -1.04 -11.79 2.48
N LEU A 149 -1.65 -10.64 2.81
CA LEU A 149 -1.71 -10.18 4.21
C LEU A 149 -2.46 -11.16 5.12
N GLU A 150 -3.45 -11.85 4.56
CA GLU A 150 -4.31 -12.83 5.23
C GLU A 150 -3.75 -14.26 5.15
N ALA A 151 -2.68 -14.48 4.39
CA ALA A 151 -2.13 -15.81 4.17
C ALA A 151 -1.20 -16.24 5.32
N ASP A 152 -1.29 -17.51 5.70
CA ASP A 152 -0.45 -18.05 6.77
C ASP A 152 1.02 -18.19 6.30
N PRO A 153 2.01 -17.89 7.15
CA PRO A 153 3.42 -18.19 6.87
C PRO A 153 3.63 -19.67 6.50
N GLY A 154 4.20 -19.92 5.32
CA GLY A 154 4.41 -21.27 4.80
C GLY A 154 3.17 -21.90 4.14
N GLN A 155 2.07 -21.17 4.00
CA GLN A 155 0.94 -21.59 3.19
C GLN A 155 1.39 -21.76 1.72
N SER A 156 1.01 -22.88 1.12
CA SER A 156 1.24 -23.14 -0.30
C SER A 156 0.02 -22.72 -1.11
N LEU A 157 0.24 -21.99 -2.20
CA LEU A 157 -0.78 -21.47 -3.09
C LEU A 157 -0.43 -21.81 -4.54
N THR A 158 -1.37 -22.39 -5.27
CA THR A 158 -1.25 -22.52 -6.73
C THR A 158 -1.50 -21.16 -7.39
N GLN A 159 -1.14 -21.03 -8.67
CA GLN A 159 -1.54 -19.87 -9.47
C GLN A 159 -3.08 -19.66 -9.49
N GLU A 160 -3.84 -20.75 -9.45
CA GLU A 160 -5.31 -20.69 -9.39
C GLU A 160 -5.77 -20.12 -8.06
N ASP A 161 -5.16 -20.52 -6.95
CA ASP A 161 -5.51 -20.00 -5.62
C ASP A 161 -5.23 -18.49 -5.55
N VAL A 162 -4.07 -18.04 -6.04
CA VAL A 162 -3.76 -16.60 -6.11
C VAL A 162 -4.76 -15.85 -6.98
N HIS A 163 -5.17 -16.41 -8.12
CA HIS A 163 -6.21 -15.81 -8.97
C HIS A 163 -7.54 -15.66 -8.22
N LEU A 164 -7.99 -16.72 -7.54
CA LEU A 164 -9.26 -16.73 -6.81
C LEU A 164 -9.25 -15.82 -5.58
N LEU A 165 -8.12 -15.72 -4.87
CA LEU A 165 -7.99 -14.88 -3.68
C LEU A 165 -7.93 -13.39 -4.02
N THR A 166 -7.30 -13.04 -5.15
CA THR A 166 -6.99 -11.65 -5.51
C THR A 166 -7.96 -11.04 -6.50
N GLY A 167 -8.66 -11.87 -7.29
CA GLY A 167 -9.42 -11.43 -8.48
C GLY A 167 -8.53 -11.01 -9.66
N VAL A 168 -7.20 -11.05 -9.52
CA VAL A 168 -6.26 -10.72 -10.59
C VAL A 168 -6.29 -11.83 -11.63
N SER A 169 -6.46 -11.50 -12.92
CA SER A 169 -6.48 -12.50 -13.99
C SER A 169 -5.24 -13.41 -13.96
N ARG A 170 -5.40 -14.70 -14.24
CA ARG A 170 -4.29 -15.69 -14.29
C ARG A 170 -3.06 -15.19 -15.07
N LYS A 171 -3.26 -14.53 -16.22
CA LYS A 171 -2.18 -13.97 -17.03
C LYS A 171 -1.38 -12.90 -16.27
N ARG A 172 -2.06 -12.02 -15.53
CA ARG A 172 -1.40 -10.99 -14.71
C ARG A 172 -0.75 -11.58 -13.47
N VAL A 173 -1.37 -12.60 -12.85
CA VAL A 173 -0.72 -13.37 -11.76
C VAL A 173 0.59 -13.94 -12.26
N TRP A 174 0.58 -14.67 -13.38
CA TRP A 174 1.80 -15.23 -13.99
C TRP A 174 2.86 -14.16 -14.28
N LEU A 175 2.45 -13.01 -14.81
CA LEU A 175 3.37 -11.93 -15.16
C LEU A 175 4.00 -11.23 -13.94
N HIS A 176 3.32 -11.22 -12.80
CA HIS A 176 3.70 -10.40 -11.65
C HIS A 176 4.07 -11.20 -10.40
N VAL A 177 3.84 -12.51 -10.36
CA VAL A 177 4.24 -13.36 -9.25
C VAL A 177 5.76 -13.47 -9.15
N GLU A 178 6.48 -13.46 -10.28
CA GLU A 178 7.95 -13.41 -10.32
C GLU A 178 8.49 -12.23 -9.50
N LYS A 179 7.83 -11.07 -9.55
CA LYS A 179 8.20 -9.92 -8.73
C LYS A 179 8.10 -10.22 -7.24
N LEU A 180 7.07 -10.95 -6.82
CA LEU A 180 6.91 -11.36 -5.41
C LEU A 180 7.93 -12.42 -5.01
N VAL A 181 8.36 -13.27 -5.96
CA VAL A 181 9.47 -14.22 -5.77
C VAL A 181 10.80 -13.49 -5.61
N ASP A 182 11.09 -12.51 -6.47
CA ASP A 182 12.31 -11.69 -6.40
C ASP A 182 12.42 -10.90 -5.09
N LEU A 183 11.28 -10.49 -4.53
CA LEU A 183 11.18 -9.85 -3.22
C LEU A 183 11.20 -10.85 -2.06
N GLY A 184 11.13 -12.16 -2.35
CA GLY A 184 11.02 -13.26 -1.40
C GLY A 184 9.72 -13.26 -0.58
N VAL A 185 8.69 -12.53 -1.04
CA VAL A 185 7.35 -12.54 -0.43
C VAL A 185 6.71 -13.92 -0.56
N VAL A 186 6.97 -14.59 -1.70
CA VAL A 186 6.67 -16.00 -1.91
C VAL A 186 7.91 -16.72 -2.44
N GLU A 187 8.01 -18.02 -2.21
CA GLU A 187 9.05 -18.88 -2.75
C GLU A 187 8.45 -19.87 -3.75
N GLU A 188 9.08 -20.04 -4.92
CA GLU A 188 8.67 -21.04 -5.89
C GLU A 188 8.94 -22.46 -5.37
N SER A 189 7.92 -23.31 -5.38
CA SER A 189 7.99 -24.70 -4.94
C SER A 189 7.28 -25.61 -5.95
N GLY A 190 7.95 -25.89 -7.06
CA GLY A 190 7.36 -26.69 -8.15
C GLY A 190 6.32 -25.86 -8.91
N ASP A 191 5.06 -26.31 -8.89
CA ASP A 191 3.95 -25.59 -9.52
C ASP A 191 3.19 -24.66 -8.54
N GLU A 192 3.72 -24.48 -7.34
CA GLU A 192 3.11 -23.73 -6.24
C GLU A 192 4.03 -22.61 -5.72
N TYR A 193 3.43 -21.66 -4.99
CA TYR A 193 4.10 -20.54 -4.33
C TYR A 193 3.88 -20.64 -2.83
N VAL A 194 4.96 -20.71 -2.06
CA VAL A 194 4.92 -20.81 -0.60
C VAL A 194 5.12 -19.42 0.01
N VAL A 195 4.21 -18.97 0.86
CA VAL A 195 4.31 -17.67 1.51
C VAL A 195 5.55 -17.61 2.41
N GLY A 196 6.39 -16.62 2.18
CA GLY A 196 7.71 -16.47 2.80
C GLY A 196 7.60 -16.30 4.32
N ALA A 197 7.83 -17.37 5.07
CA ALA A 197 7.61 -17.38 6.52
C ALA A 197 8.57 -16.47 7.32
N SER A 198 9.69 -16.06 6.70
CA SER A 198 10.75 -15.27 7.33
C SER A 198 11.11 -13.99 6.60
N ASN A 199 10.41 -13.68 5.51
CA ASN A 199 10.72 -12.51 4.68
C ASN A 199 10.31 -11.21 5.37
N SER A 200 11.18 -10.19 5.30
CA SER A 200 10.95 -8.88 5.91
C SER A 200 9.94 -8.03 5.15
N VAL A 201 9.87 -8.14 3.81
CA VAL A 201 8.98 -7.33 2.96
C VAL A 201 7.53 -7.58 3.34
N ILE A 202 7.05 -8.83 3.35
CA ILE A 202 5.64 -9.10 3.68
C ILE A 202 5.27 -8.66 5.10
N ARG A 203 6.19 -8.81 6.06
CA ARG A 203 5.99 -8.34 7.45
C ARG A 203 5.94 -6.82 7.55
N LEU A 204 6.72 -6.11 6.73
CA LEU A 204 6.70 -4.66 6.67
C LEU A 204 5.46 -4.15 5.93
N VAL A 205 4.95 -4.87 4.93
CA VAL A 205 3.63 -4.60 4.35
C VAL A 205 2.53 -4.77 5.41
N GLN A 206 2.55 -5.85 6.21
CA GLN A 206 1.62 -6.04 7.33
C GLN A 206 1.75 -4.94 8.40
N SER A 207 2.97 -4.47 8.66
CA SER A 207 3.21 -3.39 9.63
C SER A 207 2.69 -2.04 9.13
N LEU A 208 2.90 -1.74 7.84
CA LEU A 208 2.36 -0.54 7.19
C LEU A 208 0.83 -0.58 7.12
N ASP A 209 0.26 -1.74 6.78
CA ASP A 209 -1.19 -1.98 6.80
C ASP A 209 -1.79 -1.65 8.18
N ALA A 210 -1.25 -2.25 9.24
CA ALA A 210 -1.69 -2.01 10.60
C ALA A 210 -1.48 -0.55 11.04
N ALA A 211 -0.40 0.11 10.62
CA ALA A 211 -0.14 1.51 10.91
C ALA A 211 -1.20 2.43 10.28
N VAL A 212 -1.59 2.16 9.03
CA VAL A 212 -2.64 2.92 8.33
C VAL A 212 -3.98 2.70 9.03
N VAL A 213 -4.38 1.44 9.26
CA VAL A 213 -5.64 1.12 9.97
C VAL A 213 -5.68 1.80 11.34
N GLY A 214 -4.57 1.75 12.09
CA GLY A 214 -4.44 2.40 13.38
C GLY A 214 -4.58 3.93 13.31
N ALA A 215 -3.95 4.57 12.32
CA ALA A 215 -4.03 6.02 12.12
C ALA A 215 -5.44 6.48 11.73
N THR A 216 -6.10 5.75 10.84
CA THR A 216 -7.46 6.07 10.37
C THR A 216 -8.54 5.82 11.42
N LEU A 217 -8.35 4.86 12.32
CA LEU A 217 -9.30 4.55 13.40
C LEU A 217 -9.02 5.34 14.68
N ALA A 218 -7.83 5.96 14.80
CA ALA A 218 -7.53 6.83 15.92
C ALA A 218 -8.48 8.03 15.89
N PRO A 219 -9.08 8.41 17.04
CA PRO A 219 -9.88 9.62 17.10
C PRO A 219 -9.00 10.79 16.68
N SER A 220 -9.41 11.51 15.64
CA SER A 220 -8.75 12.71 15.16
C SER A 220 -8.54 13.64 16.36
N HIS A 221 -7.30 13.83 16.79
CA HIS A 221 -7.02 14.75 17.88
C HIS A 221 -7.40 16.17 17.40
N PRO A 222 -8.21 16.92 18.18
CA PRO A 222 -8.63 18.27 17.82
C PRO A 222 -7.49 19.29 17.87
#